data_AF-A0A355T6E3-F1
#
_entry.id   AF-A0A355T6E3-F1
#
_cell.length_a   1.000
_cell.length_b   1.000
_cell.length_c   1.000
_cell.angle_alpha   90.00
_cell.angle_beta   90.00
_cell.angle_gamma   90.00
#
_symmetry.space_group_name_H-M   'P 1'
#
loop_
_entity.id
_entity.type
_entity.pdbx_description
1 polymer ?
#
loop_
_entity_poly.entity_id
_entity_poly.type
_entity_poly.pdbx_seq_one_letter_code
_entity_poly.pdbx_strand_id
1 'polypeptide(L)'
;MAWWEKTAASLTHLGLYTILVAMPLTGWIIVSASPINIPTLVFDTLPLPHIGFIATDPDKDQWLAVGEWGHWLLAWSAGAAVLLHAAAALRHHFILKDDILRRMLPWGS
;
A
#
# COMPACT_ATOMS: atom_id res chain seq x y z
N MET A 1 -8.99 -18.12 19.59
CA MET A 1 -8.22 -16.86 19.51
C MET A 1 -8.58 -15.97 20.66
N ALA A 2 -7.57 -15.48 21.36
CA ALA A 2 -7.73 -14.47 22.39
C ALA A 2 -8.21 -13.13 21.78
N TRP A 3 -8.83 -12.28 22.59
CA TRP A 3 -9.37 -10.99 22.12
C TRP A 3 -8.29 -10.11 21.50
N TRP A 4 -7.06 -10.13 22.05
CA TRP A 4 -5.93 -9.36 21.54
C TRP A 4 -5.46 -9.84 20.16
N GLU A 5 -5.54 -11.14 19.86
CA GLU A 5 -5.19 -11.70 18.53
C GLU A 5 -6.16 -11.19 17.46
N LYS A 6 -7.46 -11.12 17.78
CA LYS A 6 -8.50 -10.60 16.88
C LYS A 6 -8.34 -9.11 16.62
N THR A 7 -8.05 -8.33 17.67
CA THR A 7 -7.82 -6.89 17.53
C THR A 7 -6.55 -6.62 16.73
N ALA A 8 -5.46 -7.35 17.01
CA ALA A 8 -4.21 -7.24 16.25
C ALA A 8 -4.43 -7.55 14.76
N ALA A 9 -5.12 -8.65 14.44
CA ALA A 9 -5.44 -9.00 13.06
C ALA A 9 -6.26 -7.91 12.34
N SER A 10 -7.27 -7.35 13.02
CA SER A 10 -8.11 -6.28 12.47
C SER A 10 -7.32 -5.00 12.20
N LEU A 11 -6.44 -4.61 13.14
CA LEU A 11 -5.56 -3.45 12.97
C LEU A 11 -4.54 -3.68 11.84
N THR A 12 -3.98 -4.88 11.72
CA THR A 12 -3.08 -5.23 10.61
C THR A 12 -3.80 -5.11 9.27
N HIS A 13 -5.02 -5.65 9.14
CA HIS A 13 -5.78 -5.52 7.90
C HIS A 13 -6.12 -4.07 7.57
N LEU A 14 -6.55 -3.29 8.57
CA LEU A 14 -6.81 -1.86 8.38
C LEU A 14 -5.54 -1.12 7.91
N GLY A 15 -4.39 -1.42 8.51
CA GLY A 15 -3.09 -0.87 8.10
C GLY A 15 -2.73 -1.24 6.66
N LEU A 16 -2.89 -2.51 6.28
CA LEU A 16 -2.63 -2.98 4.92
C LEU A 16 -3.55 -2.32 3.89
N TYR A 17 -4.85 -2.16 4.19
CA TYR A 17 -5.77 -1.44 3.31
C TYR A 17 -5.45 0.04 3.19
N THR A 18 -5.02 0.66 4.29
CA THR A 18 -4.57 2.06 4.28
C THR A 18 -3.36 2.23 3.36
N ILE A 19 -2.38 1.34 3.47
CA ILE A 19 -1.19 1.33 2.60
C ILE A 19 -1.60 1.10 1.14
N LEU A 20 -2.51 0.16 0.87
CA LEU A 20 -2.97 -0.17 -0.48
C LEU A 20 -3.58 1.05 -1.19
N VAL A 21 -4.31 1.89 -0.47
CA VAL A 21 -4.90 3.12 -1.04
C VAL A 21 -3.89 4.27 -1.07
N ALA A 22 -3.09 4.45 -0.01
CA ALA A 22 -2.16 5.57 0.09
C ALA A 22 -0.97 5.46 -0.88
N MET A 23 -0.50 4.25 -1.17
CA MET A 23 0.60 3.99 -2.12
C MET A 23 0.35 4.57 -3.52
N PRO A 24 -0.76 4.23 -4.22
CA PRO A 24 -1.05 4.80 -5.52
C PRO A 24 -1.33 6.31 -5.46
N LEU A 25 -1.92 6.81 -4.38
CA LEU A 25 -2.16 8.26 -4.22
C LEU A 25 -0.86 9.06 -4.14
N THR A 26 0.12 8.58 -3.35
CA THR A 26 1.43 9.24 -3.27
C THR A 26 2.19 9.14 -4.60
N GLY A 27 2.09 8.02 -5.32
CA GLY A 27 2.61 7.89 -6.68
C GLY A 27 1.96 8.87 -7.66
N TRP A 28 0.63 9.07 -7.56
CA TRP A 28 -0.10 10.00 -8.41
C TRP A 28 0.28 11.46 -8.15
N ILE A 29 0.59 11.81 -6.89
CA ILE A 29 1.15 13.12 -6.51
C ILE A 29 2.51 13.33 -7.18
N ILE A 30 3.43 12.36 -7.10
CA ILE A 30 4.77 12.43 -7.71
C ILE A 30 4.66 12.71 -9.21
N VAL A 31 3.87 11.92 -9.95
CA VAL A 31 3.73 12.11 -11.40
C VAL A 31 3.00 13.41 -11.76
N SER A 32 2.14 13.93 -10.88
CA SER A 32 1.44 15.21 -11.09
C SER A 32 2.30 16.44 -10.81
N ALA A 33 3.29 16.31 -9.93
CA ALA A 33 4.26 17.35 -9.62
C ALA A 33 5.51 17.30 -10.51
N SER A 34 5.73 16.20 -11.24
CA SER A 34 6.96 15.97 -12.01
C SER A 34 7.21 17.04 -13.09
N PRO A 35 8.43 17.60 -13.17
CA PRO A 35 8.77 18.60 -14.19
C PRO A 35 8.85 17.99 -15.61
N ILE A 36 9.06 16.68 -15.73
CA ILE A 36 9.24 15.98 -17.02
C ILE A 36 7.87 15.72 -17.69
N ASN A 37 6.76 15.86 -16.95
CA ASN A 37 5.37 15.69 -17.43
C ASN A 37 5.17 14.47 -18.35
N ILE A 38 5.78 13.34 -17.97
CA ILE A 38 5.60 12.08 -18.72
C ILE A 38 4.16 11.59 -18.49
N PRO A 39 3.39 11.33 -19.55
CA PRO A 39 2.03 10.85 -19.41
C PRO A 39 2.03 9.48 -18.73
N THR A 40 1.28 9.37 -17.63
CA THR A 40 1.05 8.07 -16.98
C THR A 40 -0.02 7.33 -17.77
N LEU A 41 0.34 6.28 -18.50
CA LEU A 41 -0.60 5.54 -19.34
C LEU A 41 -1.20 4.35 -18.58
N VAL A 42 -2.53 4.31 -18.52
CA VAL A 42 -3.27 3.15 -18.00
C VAL A 42 -3.27 2.07 -19.06
N PHE A 43 -2.63 0.93 -18.77
CA PHE A 43 -2.43 -0.18 -19.71
C PHE A 43 -1.84 0.24 -21.07
N ASP A 44 -1.01 1.28 -21.10
CA ASP A 44 -0.43 1.84 -22.33
C ASP A 44 -1.48 2.37 -23.35
N THR A 45 -2.72 2.61 -22.91
CA THR A 45 -3.82 2.99 -23.80
C THR A 45 -4.39 4.38 -23.51
N LEU A 46 -4.57 4.73 -22.24
CA LEU A 46 -5.25 5.95 -21.83
C LEU A 46 -4.35 6.79 -20.92
N PRO A 47 -4.05 8.05 -21.26
CA PRO A 47 -3.32 8.93 -20.36
C PRO A 47 -4.18 9.26 -19.15
N LEU A 48 -3.68 8.92 -17.98
CA LEU A 48 -4.26 9.32 -16.71
C LEU A 48 -4.02 10.82 -16.52
N PRO A 49 -5.06 11.62 -16.24
CA PRO A 49 -4.88 13.04 -16.00
C PRO A 49 -4.03 13.26 -14.74
N HIS A 50 -3.18 14.28 -14.79
CA HIS A 50 -2.51 14.80 -13.59
C HIS A 50 -3.55 15.43 -12.65
N ILE A 51 -3.22 15.45 -11.35
CA ILE A 51 -4.02 16.13 -10.34
C ILE A 51 -3.96 17.63 -10.63
N GLY A 52 -5.08 18.22 -11.07
CA GLY A 52 -5.14 19.56 -11.64
C GLY A 52 -4.51 20.65 -10.76
N PHE A 53 -4.86 20.71 -9.47
CA PHE A 53 -4.34 21.74 -8.57
C PHE A 53 -2.83 21.62 -8.32
N ILE A 54 -2.28 20.40 -8.27
CA ILE A 54 -0.84 20.14 -8.12
C ILE A 54 -0.10 20.48 -9.42
N ALA A 55 -0.66 20.09 -10.55
CA ALA A 55 -0.08 20.31 -11.87
C ALA A 55 -0.01 21.79 -12.25
N THR A 56 -0.80 22.66 -11.63
CA THR A 56 -0.78 24.12 -11.85
C THR A 56 -0.16 24.90 -10.69
N ASP A 57 0.20 24.23 -9.59
CA ASP A 57 0.77 24.88 -8.41
C ASP A 57 2.15 25.47 -8.73
N PRO A 58 2.48 26.69 -8.29
CA PRO A 58 3.85 27.21 -8.37
C PRO A 58 4.86 26.42 -7.52
N ASP A 59 4.42 25.80 -6.42
CA ASP A 59 5.27 25.08 -5.45
C ASP A 59 5.32 23.57 -5.71
N LYS A 60 5.47 23.16 -6.98
CA LYS A 60 5.52 21.73 -7.36
C LYS A 60 6.61 20.94 -6.64
N ASP A 61 7.74 21.57 -6.34
CA ASP A 61 8.85 20.91 -5.64
C ASP A 61 8.44 20.44 -4.24
N GLN A 62 7.55 21.17 -3.55
CA GLN A 62 7.02 20.75 -2.25
C GLN A 62 6.12 19.52 -2.40
N TRP A 63 5.23 19.53 -3.39
CA TRP A 63 4.37 18.39 -3.70
C TRP A 63 5.16 17.14 -4.08
N LEU A 64 6.22 17.32 -4.86
CA LEU A 64 7.12 16.24 -5.25
C LEU A 64 7.82 15.67 -4.00
N ALA A 65 8.39 16.50 -3.14
CA ALA A 65 9.07 16.05 -1.92
C ALA A 65 8.13 15.30 -0.97
N VAL A 66 6.91 15.80 -0.76
CA VAL A 66 5.88 15.13 0.06
C VAL A 66 5.48 13.80 -0.56
N GLY A 67 5.26 13.78 -1.88
CA GLY A 67 4.93 12.57 -2.63
C GLY A 67 6.01 11.50 -2.51
N GLU A 68 7.26 11.86 -2.78
CA GLU A 68 8.42 10.96 -2.73
C GLU A 68 8.66 10.40 -1.33
N TRP A 69 8.67 11.27 -0.32
CA TRP A 69 8.89 10.84 1.07
C TRP A 69 7.74 9.94 1.55
N GLY A 70 6.49 10.33 1.27
CA GLY A 70 5.32 9.52 1.60
C GLY A 70 5.34 8.16 0.91
N HIS A 71 5.67 8.13 -0.38
CA HIS A 71 5.73 6.89 -1.15
C HIS A 71 6.85 5.97 -0.65
N TRP A 72 8.03 6.52 -0.37
CA TRP A 72 9.15 5.77 0.21
C TRP A 72 8.80 5.17 1.57
N LEU A 73 8.21 5.96 2.46
CA LEU A 73 7.80 5.49 3.80
C LEU A 73 6.74 4.39 3.71
N LEU A 74 5.74 4.57 2.84
CA LEU A 74 4.69 3.59 2.63
C LEU A 74 5.24 2.29 2.01
N ALA A 75 6.19 2.37 1.07
CA ALA A 75 6.81 1.20 0.47
C ALA A 75 7.56 0.33 1.50
N TRP A 76 8.38 0.95 2.35
CA TRP A 76 9.08 0.24 3.44
C TRP A 76 8.10 -0.31 4.48
N SER A 77 7.08 0.47 4.83
CA SER A 77 6.03 0.04 5.77
C SER A 77 5.24 -1.14 5.21
N ALA A 78 4.93 -1.14 3.91
CA ALA A 78 4.26 -2.23 3.22
C ALA A 78 5.11 -3.50 3.28
N GLY A 79 6.41 -3.40 2.95
CA GLY A 79 7.34 -4.51 3.02
C GLY A 79 7.39 -5.13 4.41
N ALA A 80 7.55 -4.29 5.45
CA ALA A 80 7.55 -4.76 6.84
C ALA A 80 6.21 -5.41 7.23
N ALA A 81 5.08 -4.81 6.86
CA ALA A 81 3.75 -5.33 7.18
C ALA A 81 3.47 -6.68 6.50
N VAL A 82 3.87 -6.85 5.23
CA VAL A 82 3.74 -8.12 4.50
C VAL A 82 4.60 -9.20 5.13
N LEU A 83 5.84 -8.88 5.51
CA LEU A 83 6.73 -9.82 6.21
C LEU A 83 6.13 -10.27 7.54
N LEU A 84 5.62 -9.35 8.35
CA LEU A 84 4.98 -9.65 9.62
C LEU A 84 3.69 -10.47 9.45
N HIS A 85 2.87 -10.12 8.45
CA HIS A 85 1.65 -10.84 8.12
C HIS A 85 1.94 -12.29 7.71
N ALA A 86 2.91 -12.50 6.82
CA ALA A 86 3.34 -13.82 6.40
C ALA A 86 3.93 -14.63 7.57
N ALA A 87 4.80 -14.02 8.39
CA ALA A 87 5.38 -14.67 9.56
C ALA A 87 4.29 -15.10 10.57
N ALA A 88 3.28 -14.26 10.80
CA ALA A 88 2.14 -14.60 11.64
C ALA A 88 1.36 -15.79 11.06
N ALA A 89 1.02 -15.77 9.77
CA ALA A 89 0.31 -16.86 9.11
C ALA A 89 1.09 -18.19 9.19
N LEU A 90 2.41 -18.16 9.00
CA LEU A 90 3.27 -19.34 9.13
C LEU A 90 3.37 -19.84 10.58
N ARG A 91 3.49 -18.93 11.56
CA ARG A 91 3.43 -19.30 12.99
C ARG A 91 2.12 -19.98 13.35
N HIS A 92 1.01 -19.42 12.86
CA HIS A 92 -0.33 -19.98 13.05
C HIS A 92 -0.45 -21.38 12.46
N HIS A 93 0.11 -21.59 11.26
CA HIS A 93 0.09 -22.90 10.60
C HIS A 93 1.03 -23.95 11.24
N PHE A 94 2.29 -23.61 11.52
CA PHE A 94 3.29 -24.59 11.96
C PHE A 94 3.35 -24.80 13.47
N ILE A 95 3.20 -23.72 14.24
CA ILE A 95 3.35 -23.77 15.70
C ILE A 95 1.98 -23.96 16.37
N LEU A 96 1.01 -23.10 16.01
CA LEU A 96 -0.33 -23.17 16.61
C LEU A 96 -1.22 -24.23 15.93
N LYS A 97 -0.83 -24.73 14.76
CA LYS A 97 -1.52 -25.77 13.99
C LYS A 97 -2.99 -25.46 13.75
N ASP A 98 -3.29 -24.20 13.43
CA ASP A 98 -4.63 -23.78 13.06
C ASP A 98 -4.82 -23.72 11.54
N ASP A 99 -6.09 -23.61 11.13
CA ASP A 99 -6.49 -23.57 9.73
C ASP A 99 -6.54 -22.13 9.15
N ILE A 100 -5.95 -21.13 9.81
CA ILE A 100 -6.01 -19.73 9.32
C ILE A 100 -5.38 -19.63 7.93
N LEU A 101 -4.20 -20.22 7.72
CA LEU A 101 -3.53 -20.21 6.41
C LEU A 101 -4.36 -20.96 5.36
N ARG A 102 -4.99 -22.08 5.74
CA ARG A 102 -5.82 -22.87 4.82
C ARG A 102 -7.04 -22.10 4.34
N ARG A 103 -7.64 -21.27 5.19
CA ARG A 103 -8.77 -20.39 4.83
C ARG A 103 -8.41 -19.29 3.82
N MET A 104 -7.12 -18.97 3.67
CA MET A 104 -6.66 -18.03 2.65
C MET A 104 -6.39 -18.70 1.30
N LEU A 105 -6.32 -20.04 1.26
CA LEU A 105 -6.10 -20.77 0.01
C LEU A 105 -7.42 -20.88 -0.77
N PRO A 106 -7.38 -20.77 -2.10
CA PRO A 106 -8.57 -20.85 -2.95
C PRO A 106 -9.33 -22.19 -2.87
N TRP A 107 -8.74 -23.21 -2.25
CA TRP A 107 -9.30 -24.56 -2.10
C TRP A 107 -9.49 -24.98 -0.63
N GLY A 108 -9.42 -24.04 0.31
CA GLY A 108 -9.52 -24.32 1.74
C GLY A 108 -10.93 -24.75 2.16
N SER A 109 -11.08 -26.01 2.58
CA SER A 109 -12.24 -26.53 3.33
C SER A 109 -12.16 -26.20 4.81
#